data_AF-A0A0D4ZYZ5-F1
#
_entry.id   AF-A0A0D4ZYZ5-F1
#
_cell.length_a   1.000
_cell.length_b   1.000
_cell.length_c   1.000
_cell.angle_alpha   90.00
_cell.angle_beta   90.00
_cell.angle_gamma   90.00
#
_symmetry.space_group_name_H-M   'P 1'
#
loop_
_entity.id
_entity.type
_entity.pdbx_description
1 polymer ?
#
loop_
_entity_poly.entity_id
_entity_poly.type
_entity_poly.pdbx_seq_one_letter_code
_entity_poly.pdbx_strand_id
1 'polypeptide(L)'
;MTMKFPSVATNRKLIASTEINKKIANMTSVLKGYWAADRWDIRICPHPSAIELSKNPSLRNRWVNFDKVENVWLKTELKYFYYLHLNNGAWNAKSVWIRKGTVISRMMGFLNLKYPNITSITEVPIKKALTEYRTYLTEQKVKTTTTNYKLDVNQQKVTVHANSYYVTHLKQFMEFYEDFYFDGEEWEKDVWNRRKLSLPEDKVNPTSYEYTINFKGFKNNYFKEIVKRYCKLMLNTASFSHVVDIASKLKEFFNFMNKNCEGIQRIHQLTRNEIEQYFNYINLKGLKPSTVTGRISTLDVFFTTIQRYDWKDTPSKILIFQEDYPKVPKALPRYIDEHILEQLNGKLDKLEPYIATMVMVLQECGMRISELCTLKKGSVITDKEGAELLFTHLSLRAGRSSTIITSNLSFAKWEEVFHDPILTAALTDRLTHKSHVVNMIGPSYRMRETQKWLENSHS
;
A
#
# COMPACT_ATOMS: atom_id res chain seq x y z
N MET A 1 -14.00 29.25 3.80
CA MET A 1 -15.01 28.32 3.23
C MET A 1 -15.36 27.28 4.29
N THR A 2 -16.42 27.53 5.06
CA THR A 2 -16.87 26.67 6.15
C THR A 2 -17.53 25.41 5.57
N MET A 3 -16.86 24.26 5.64
CA MET A 3 -17.49 22.97 5.33
C MET A 3 -18.62 22.74 6.35
N LYS A 4 -19.87 22.90 5.91
CA LYS A 4 -21.03 22.38 6.62
C LYS A 4 -20.87 20.87 6.71
N PHE A 5 -20.95 20.32 7.92
CA PHE A 5 -21.03 18.87 8.12
C PHE A 5 -22.28 18.36 7.39
N PRO A 6 -22.16 17.40 6.45
CA PRO A 6 -23.33 16.80 5.83
C PRO A 6 -24.13 16.06 6.90
N SER A 7 -25.44 16.30 6.94
CA SER A 7 -26.37 15.56 7.76
C SER A 7 -26.32 14.08 7.40
N VAL A 8 -26.42 13.23 8.42
CA VAL A 8 -26.49 11.78 8.32
C VAL A 8 -27.68 11.38 7.45
N ALA A 9 -27.42 11.08 6.18
CA ALA A 9 -28.33 10.33 5.33
C ALA A 9 -27.50 9.24 4.66
N THR A 10 -27.71 8.01 5.10
CA THR A 10 -27.14 6.77 4.54
C THR A 10 -27.79 6.43 3.20
N ASN A 11 -28.02 7.41 2.33
CA ASN A 11 -28.41 7.17 0.95
C ASN A 11 -27.13 7.00 0.16
N ARG A 12 -26.89 5.79 -0.32
CA ARG A 12 -25.81 5.52 -1.27
C ARG A 12 -25.95 6.55 -2.39
N LYS A 13 -24.97 7.44 -2.53
CA LYS A 13 -24.90 8.40 -3.64
C LYS A 13 -24.61 7.60 -4.90
N LEU A 14 -25.65 7.00 -5.44
CA LEU A 14 -25.60 6.27 -6.69
C LEU A 14 -26.30 7.12 -7.74
N ILE A 15 -25.81 7.03 -8.96
CA ILE A 15 -26.46 7.65 -10.11
C ILE A 15 -27.92 7.14 -10.23
N ALA A 16 -28.79 7.97 -10.79
CA ALA A 16 -30.19 7.61 -11.00
C ALA A 16 -30.34 6.35 -11.88
N SER A 17 -31.43 5.61 -11.71
CA SER A 17 -31.71 4.37 -12.46
C SER A 17 -31.68 4.59 -13.99
N THR A 18 -32.07 5.77 -14.47
CA THR A 18 -31.97 6.15 -15.89
C THR A 18 -30.53 6.18 -16.40
N GLU A 19 -29.58 6.67 -15.60
CA GLU A 19 -28.15 6.69 -15.92
C GLU A 19 -27.51 5.30 -15.79
N ILE A 20 -27.97 4.47 -14.84
CA ILE A 20 -27.56 3.06 -14.77
C ILE A 20 -27.94 2.36 -16.07
N ASN A 21 -29.16 2.55 -16.57
CA ASN A 21 -29.60 1.96 -17.83
C ASN A 21 -28.73 2.38 -19.01
N LYS A 22 -28.32 3.66 -19.09
CA LYS A 22 -27.38 4.14 -20.12
C LYS A 22 -26.01 3.48 -20.00
N LYS A 23 -25.47 3.33 -18.78
CA LYS A 23 -24.21 2.62 -18.55
C LYS A 23 -24.30 1.16 -18.96
N ILE A 24 -25.40 0.48 -18.66
CA ILE A 24 -25.61 -0.92 -19.06
C ILE A 24 -25.71 -1.04 -20.58
N ALA A 25 -26.41 -0.13 -21.25
CA ALA A 25 -26.42 -0.09 -22.72
C ALA A 25 -25.00 0.09 -23.30
N ASN A 26 -24.18 0.95 -22.69
CA ASN A 26 -22.77 1.09 -23.06
C ASN A 26 -21.98 -0.21 -22.82
N MET A 27 -22.17 -0.90 -21.69
CA MET A 27 -21.53 -2.20 -21.43
C MET A 27 -21.87 -3.22 -22.51
N THR A 28 -23.13 -3.33 -22.91
CA THR A 28 -23.56 -4.20 -24.02
C THR A 28 -22.86 -3.82 -25.33
N SER A 29 -22.67 -2.51 -25.59
CA SER A 29 -21.94 -2.05 -26.77
C SER A 29 -20.45 -2.40 -26.76
N VAL A 30 -19.84 -2.52 -25.57
CA VAL A 30 -18.44 -2.92 -25.37
C VAL A 30 -18.28 -4.44 -25.45
N LEU A 31 -19.23 -5.20 -24.91
CA LEU A 31 -19.25 -6.66 -24.91
C LEU A 31 -19.66 -7.22 -26.30
N LYS A 32 -18.78 -7.06 -27.29
CA LYS A 32 -18.98 -7.56 -28.67
C LYS A 32 -18.12 -8.79 -28.96
N GLY A 33 -18.48 -9.51 -30.04
CA GLY A 33 -17.74 -10.68 -30.53
C GLY A 33 -17.65 -11.78 -29.46
N TYR A 34 -16.44 -12.24 -29.16
CA TYR A 34 -16.19 -13.25 -28.13
C TYR A 34 -16.82 -12.90 -26.77
N TRP A 35 -16.79 -11.62 -26.37
CA TRP A 35 -17.29 -11.17 -25.07
C TRP A 35 -18.83 -11.08 -24.99
N ALA A 36 -19.51 -11.07 -26.14
CA ALA A 36 -20.96 -11.08 -26.22
C ALA A 36 -21.55 -12.45 -25.84
N ALA A 37 -20.79 -13.54 -25.99
CA ALA A 37 -21.25 -14.88 -25.66
C ALA A 37 -21.45 -15.07 -24.14
N ASP A 38 -22.35 -15.98 -23.76
CA ASP A 38 -22.57 -16.37 -22.36
C ASP A 38 -21.66 -17.53 -21.91
N ARG A 39 -20.87 -18.07 -22.84
CA ARG A 39 -19.84 -19.06 -22.57
C ARG A 39 -18.51 -18.59 -23.12
N TRP A 40 -17.56 -18.35 -22.23
CA TRP A 40 -16.22 -17.90 -22.59
C TRP A 40 -15.24 -19.06 -22.50
N ASP A 41 -14.82 -19.54 -23.66
CA ASP A 41 -13.79 -20.57 -23.83
C ASP A 41 -12.39 -19.98 -23.86
N ILE A 42 -11.57 -20.32 -22.88
CA ILE A 42 -10.19 -19.85 -22.81
C ILE A 42 -9.37 -20.15 -24.08
N ARG A 43 -9.67 -21.23 -24.81
CA ARG A 43 -8.88 -21.68 -25.98
C ARG A 43 -9.02 -20.78 -27.21
N ILE A 44 -10.12 -20.03 -27.31
CA ILE A 44 -10.39 -19.09 -28.41
C ILE A 44 -10.48 -17.64 -27.92
N CYS A 45 -10.13 -17.42 -26.65
CA CYS A 45 -10.14 -16.10 -26.04
C CYS A 45 -9.03 -15.24 -26.66
N PRO A 46 -9.34 -14.04 -27.20
CA PRO A 46 -8.35 -13.21 -27.88
C PRO A 46 -7.37 -12.50 -26.92
N HIS A 47 -7.56 -12.61 -25.60
CA HIS A 47 -6.74 -11.89 -24.63
C HIS A 47 -5.33 -12.52 -24.50
N PRO A 48 -4.23 -11.74 -24.51
CA PRO A 48 -2.85 -12.28 -24.48
C PRO A 48 -2.59 -13.29 -23.34
N SER A 49 -3.03 -12.97 -22.12
CA SER A 49 -2.84 -13.88 -20.97
C SER A 49 -3.67 -15.17 -21.07
N ALA A 50 -4.75 -15.17 -21.86
CA ALA A 50 -5.54 -16.36 -22.13
C ALA A 50 -4.88 -17.24 -23.19
N ILE A 51 -4.34 -16.62 -24.26
CA ILE A 51 -3.55 -17.29 -25.30
C ILE A 51 -2.33 -17.99 -24.70
N GLU A 52 -1.66 -17.34 -23.75
CA GLU A 52 -0.53 -17.94 -23.04
C GLU A 52 -0.98 -19.12 -22.17
N LEU A 53 -2.03 -18.93 -21.35
CA LEU A 53 -2.51 -19.98 -20.45
C LEU A 53 -3.09 -21.18 -21.19
N SER A 54 -3.71 -20.97 -22.36
CA SER A 54 -4.31 -22.04 -23.16
C SER A 54 -3.28 -23.01 -23.74
N LYS A 55 -2.00 -22.63 -23.81
CA LYS A 55 -0.91 -23.53 -24.22
C LYS A 55 -0.60 -24.60 -23.19
N ASN A 56 -1.06 -24.45 -21.94
CA ASN A 56 -0.79 -25.43 -20.88
C ASN A 56 -1.63 -26.71 -21.10
N PRO A 57 -1.01 -27.87 -21.35
CA PRO A 57 -1.74 -29.12 -21.63
C PRO A 57 -2.52 -29.66 -20.42
N SER A 58 -2.14 -29.26 -19.20
CA SER A 58 -2.82 -29.67 -17.96
C SER A 58 -4.08 -28.85 -17.63
N LEU A 59 -4.45 -27.89 -18.48
CA LEU A 59 -5.56 -26.98 -18.24
C LEU A 59 -6.93 -27.69 -18.33
N ARG A 60 -7.52 -27.99 -17.17
CA ARG A 60 -8.85 -28.65 -17.08
C ARG A 60 -10.03 -27.68 -17.15
N ASN A 61 -9.90 -26.49 -16.54
CA ASN A 61 -10.98 -25.51 -16.52
C ASN A 61 -10.96 -24.67 -17.80
N ARG A 62 -11.87 -25.00 -18.71
CA ARG A 62 -11.96 -24.38 -20.04
C ARG A 62 -12.92 -23.18 -20.10
N TRP A 63 -13.99 -23.20 -19.31
CA TRP A 63 -15.13 -22.31 -19.48
C TRP A 63 -15.34 -21.37 -18.30
N VAL A 64 -15.69 -20.12 -18.60
CA VAL A 64 -16.51 -19.28 -17.71
C VAL A 64 -17.90 -19.25 -18.31
N ASN A 65 -18.90 -19.71 -17.56
CA ASN A 65 -20.27 -19.85 -18.03
C ASN A 65 -21.16 -18.87 -17.25
N PHE A 66 -21.98 -18.10 -17.97
CA PHE A 66 -22.94 -17.10 -17.47
C PHE A 66 -24.41 -17.50 -17.70
N ASP A 67 -24.69 -18.66 -18.31
CA ASP A 67 -26.03 -19.14 -18.65
C ASP A 67 -26.95 -19.27 -17.43
N LYS A 68 -26.36 -19.51 -16.25
CA LYS A 68 -27.11 -19.68 -15.00
C LYS A 68 -27.69 -18.39 -14.43
N VAL A 69 -27.53 -17.24 -15.10
CA VAL A 69 -28.23 -16.01 -14.75
C VAL A 69 -29.31 -15.76 -15.79
N GLU A 70 -30.57 -15.71 -15.36
CA GLU A 70 -31.69 -15.42 -16.28
C GLU A 70 -31.85 -13.91 -16.44
N ASN A 71 -31.57 -13.17 -15.36
CA ASN A 71 -31.58 -11.73 -15.35
C ASN A 71 -30.49 -11.14 -16.27
N VAL A 72 -30.91 -10.59 -17.41
CA VAL A 72 -30.04 -10.03 -18.44
C VAL A 72 -29.20 -8.85 -17.93
N TRP A 73 -29.74 -8.06 -17.01
CA TRP A 73 -29.05 -6.90 -16.42
C TRP A 73 -27.86 -7.34 -15.58
N LEU A 74 -28.09 -8.23 -14.60
CA LEU A 74 -27.02 -8.78 -13.76
C LEU A 74 -25.99 -9.57 -14.56
N LYS A 75 -26.44 -10.30 -15.60
CA LYS A 75 -25.54 -11.01 -16.50
C LYS A 75 -24.60 -10.05 -17.23
N THR A 76 -25.14 -8.94 -17.74
CA THR A 76 -24.36 -7.90 -18.42
C THR A 76 -23.35 -7.27 -17.47
N GLU A 77 -23.77 -6.92 -16.26
CA GLU A 77 -22.88 -6.40 -15.22
C GLU A 77 -21.76 -7.40 -14.86
N LEU A 78 -22.09 -8.67 -14.73
CA LEU A 78 -21.12 -9.71 -14.37
C LEU A 78 -20.11 -9.97 -15.48
N LYS A 79 -20.55 -10.00 -16.75
CA LYS A 79 -19.65 -10.11 -17.91
C LYS A 79 -18.75 -8.88 -18.01
N TYR A 80 -19.31 -7.69 -17.91
CA TYR A 80 -18.54 -6.45 -17.98
C TYR A 80 -17.51 -6.34 -16.85
N PHE A 81 -17.86 -6.75 -15.63
CA PHE A 81 -16.95 -6.81 -14.49
C PHE A 81 -15.70 -7.66 -14.78
N TYR A 82 -15.87 -8.82 -15.41
CA TYR A 82 -14.76 -9.71 -15.77
C TYR A 82 -13.94 -9.16 -16.93
N TYR A 83 -14.62 -8.67 -17.98
CA TYR A 83 -13.99 -8.05 -19.16
C TYR A 83 -13.09 -6.88 -18.76
N LEU A 84 -13.61 -5.97 -17.94
CA LEU A 84 -12.89 -4.77 -17.53
C LEU A 84 -11.63 -5.12 -16.72
N HIS A 85 -11.74 -6.03 -15.75
CA HIS A 85 -10.60 -6.43 -14.91
C HIS A 85 -9.53 -7.20 -15.69
N LEU A 86 -9.92 -7.94 -16.73
CA LEU A 86 -8.95 -8.61 -17.59
C LEU A 86 -8.19 -7.58 -18.43
N ASN A 87 -8.91 -6.65 -19.07
CA ASN A 87 -8.32 -5.71 -20.03
C ASN A 87 -7.57 -4.54 -19.39
N ASN A 88 -7.88 -4.18 -18.14
CA ASN A 88 -7.10 -3.19 -17.40
C ASN A 88 -5.89 -3.79 -16.68
N GLY A 89 -5.62 -5.09 -16.87
CA GLY A 89 -4.50 -5.81 -16.27
C GLY A 89 -4.64 -6.09 -14.77
N ALA A 90 -5.79 -5.78 -14.15
CA ALA A 90 -6.02 -6.10 -12.74
C ALA A 90 -6.05 -7.62 -12.52
N TRP A 91 -6.62 -8.37 -13.47
CA TRP A 91 -6.68 -9.82 -13.49
C TRP A 91 -6.05 -10.38 -14.76
N ASN A 92 -5.51 -11.60 -14.65
CA ASN A 92 -5.08 -12.40 -15.79
C ASN A 92 -6.05 -13.57 -16.02
N ALA A 93 -5.87 -14.30 -17.12
CA ALA A 93 -6.73 -15.44 -17.45
C ALA A 93 -6.77 -16.51 -16.36
N LYS A 94 -5.66 -16.76 -15.64
CA LYS A 94 -5.67 -17.69 -14.50
C LYS A 94 -6.62 -17.24 -13.39
N SER A 95 -6.68 -15.94 -13.12
CA SER A 95 -7.62 -15.38 -12.15
C SER A 95 -9.07 -15.56 -12.59
N VAL A 96 -9.37 -15.32 -13.87
CA VAL A 96 -10.72 -15.41 -14.43
C VAL A 96 -11.20 -16.86 -14.59
N TRP A 97 -10.46 -17.73 -15.30
CA TRP A 97 -10.92 -19.08 -15.62
C TRP A 97 -10.69 -20.09 -14.49
N ILE A 98 -9.55 -20.03 -13.80
CA ILE A 98 -9.21 -21.03 -12.77
C ILE A 98 -9.82 -20.67 -11.42
N ARG A 99 -9.63 -19.43 -10.97
CA ARG A 99 -10.07 -19.02 -9.62
C ARG A 99 -11.53 -18.61 -9.62
N LYS A 100 -11.91 -17.65 -10.47
CA LYS A 100 -13.25 -17.06 -10.53
C LYS A 100 -14.28 -17.98 -11.20
N GLY A 101 -13.90 -18.62 -12.30
CA GLY A 101 -14.76 -19.56 -13.05
C GLY A 101 -15.25 -20.75 -12.23
N THR A 102 -14.50 -21.19 -11.21
CA THR A 102 -14.92 -22.30 -10.34
C THR A 102 -15.94 -21.90 -9.28
N VAL A 103 -16.06 -20.60 -8.97
CA VAL A 103 -16.98 -20.11 -7.92
C VAL A 103 -18.18 -19.34 -8.46
N ILE A 104 -18.11 -18.83 -9.69
CA ILE A 104 -19.15 -18.00 -10.30
C ILE A 104 -20.49 -18.72 -10.39
N SER A 105 -20.50 -20.03 -10.71
CA SER A 105 -21.75 -20.78 -10.87
C SER A 105 -22.63 -20.76 -9.63
N ARG A 106 -22.06 -20.82 -8.42
CA ARG A 106 -22.85 -20.82 -7.17
C ARG A 106 -23.37 -19.42 -6.85
N MET A 107 -22.54 -18.40 -7.11
CA MET A 107 -22.94 -17.01 -6.94
C MET A 107 -24.13 -16.66 -7.84
N MET A 108 -24.08 -17.07 -9.11
CA MET A 108 -25.17 -16.83 -10.06
C MET A 108 -26.46 -17.54 -9.66
N GLY A 109 -26.38 -18.82 -9.25
CA GLY A 109 -27.56 -19.54 -8.75
C GLY A 109 -28.21 -18.87 -7.54
N PHE A 110 -27.38 -18.33 -6.63
CA PHE A 110 -27.87 -17.52 -5.50
C PHE A 110 -28.57 -16.24 -5.96
N LEU A 111 -27.95 -15.47 -6.87
CA LEU A 111 -28.50 -14.20 -7.35
C LEU A 111 -29.83 -14.41 -8.08
N ASN A 112 -29.93 -15.43 -8.94
CA ASN A 112 -31.18 -15.78 -9.61
C ASN A 112 -32.29 -16.16 -8.62
N LEU A 113 -31.95 -16.98 -7.60
CA LEU A 113 -32.93 -17.45 -6.63
C LEU A 113 -33.46 -16.31 -5.73
N LYS A 114 -32.58 -15.43 -5.27
CA LYS A 114 -32.92 -14.40 -4.27
C LYS A 114 -33.31 -13.05 -4.87
N TYR A 115 -32.76 -12.70 -6.03
CA TYR A 115 -32.93 -11.39 -6.64
C TYR A 115 -33.20 -11.48 -8.15
N PRO A 116 -34.28 -12.16 -8.58
CA PRO A 116 -34.54 -12.38 -10.00
C PRO A 116 -34.85 -11.10 -10.78
N ASN A 117 -35.41 -10.07 -10.13
CA ASN A 117 -36.01 -8.92 -10.80
C ASN A 117 -35.23 -7.60 -10.63
N ILE A 118 -34.04 -7.62 -10.03
CA ILE A 118 -33.25 -6.39 -9.87
C ILE A 118 -32.63 -5.95 -11.19
N THR A 119 -32.53 -4.66 -11.44
CA THR A 119 -31.92 -4.08 -12.65
C THR A 119 -30.43 -3.76 -12.48
N SER A 120 -29.95 -3.78 -11.23
CA SER A 120 -28.53 -3.65 -10.89
C SER A 120 -28.23 -4.34 -9.57
N ILE A 121 -27.02 -4.89 -9.42
CA ILE A 121 -26.57 -5.49 -8.16
C ILE A 121 -26.55 -4.48 -6.99
N THR A 122 -26.48 -3.18 -7.27
CA THR A 122 -26.44 -2.12 -6.25
C THR A 122 -27.75 -1.90 -5.52
N GLU A 123 -28.87 -2.42 -6.04
CA GLU A 123 -30.18 -2.41 -5.36
C GLU A 123 -30.15 -3.22 -4.06
N VAL A 124 -29.24 -4.19 -3.95
CA VAL A 124 -29.11 -5.03 -2.78
C VAL A 124 -28.01 -4.50 -1.85
N PRO A 125 -28.28 -4.31 -0.55
CA PRO A 125 -27.25 -3.97 0.41
C PRO A 125 -26.18 -5.07 0.54
N ILE A 126 -24.88 -4.72 0.43
CA ILE A 126 -23.78 -5.70 0.48
C ILE A 126 -23.85 -6.58 1.73
N LYS A 127 -24.07 -5.97 2.91
CA LYS A 127 -24.14 -6.72 4.17
C LYS A 127 -25.27 -7.75 4.14
N LYS A 128 -26.43 -7.39 3.57
CA LYS A 128 -27.59 -8.28 3.42
C LYS A 128 -27.25 -9.44 2.47
N ALA A 129 -26.78 -9.13 1.27
CA ALA A 129 -26.41 -10.13 0.27
C ALA A 129 -25.34 -11.11 0.77
N LEU A 130 -24.31 -10.63 1.48
CA LEU A 130 -23.25 -11.49 2.02
C LEU A 130 -23.76 -12.40 3.13
N THR A 131 -24.69 -11.94 3.98
CA THR A 131 -25.31 -12.80 5.01
C THR A 131 -26.15 -13.88 4.34
N GLU A 132 -27.04 -13.51 3.42
CA GLU A 132 -27.92 -14.46 2.72
C GLU A 132 -27.12 -15.47 1.88
N TYR A 133 -26.05 -15.01 1.22
CA TYR A 133 -25.20 -15.90 0.42
C TYR A 133 -24.42 -16.89 1.30
N ARG A 134 -24.00 -16.51 2.50
CA ARG A 134 -23.39 -17.45 3.45
C ARG A 134 -24.38 -18.53 3.87
N THR A 135 -25.63 -18.15 4.15
CA THR A 135 -26.69 -19.12 4.48
C THR A 135 -26.88 -20.11 3.32
N TYR A 136 -27.06 -19.59 2.10
CA TYR A 136 -27.20 -20.40 0.88
C TYR A 136 -26.02 -21.36 0.67
N LEU A 137 -24.77 -20.92 0.88
CA LEU A 137 -23.60 -21.78 0.76
C LEU A 137 -23.56 -22.87 1.84
N THR A 138 -23.92 -22.54 3.08
CA THR A 138 -23.95 -23.50 4.20
C THR A 138 -25.00 -24.58 3.97
N GLU A 139 -26.19 -24.23 3.46
CA GLU A 139 -27.24 -25.18 3.07
C GLU A 139 -26.74 -26.17 2.01
N GLN A 140 -25.86 -25.73 1.11
CA GLN A 140 -25.20 -26.57 0.11
C GLN A 140 -23.94 -27.29 0.62
N LYS A 141 -23.68 -27.27 1.94
CA LYS A 141 -22.48 -27.85 2.57
C LYS A 141 -21.16 -27.28 2.03
N VAL A 142 -21.16 -26.02 1.55
CA VAL A 142 -19.97 -25.32 1.06
C VAL A 142 -19.39 -24.45 2.17
N LYS A 143 -18.09 -24.62 2.43
CA LYS A 143 -17.37 -23.81 3.43
C LYS A 143 -17.38 -22.33 3.06
N THR A 144 -17.79 -21.47 3.99
CA THR A 144 -17.87 -20.02 3.77
C THR A 144 -16.58 -19.29 4.19
N THR A 145 -15.66 -19.98 4.85
CA THR A 145 -14.35 -19.51 5.31
C THR A 145 -13.22 -20.41 4.79
N THR A 146 -12.01 -19.86 4.77
CA THR A 146 -10.77 -20.58 4.44
C THR A 146 -9.70 -20.26 5.49
N THR A 147 -8.74 -21.17 5.61
CA THR A 147 -7.55 -20.97 6.44
C THR A 147 -6.36 -20.72 5.52
N ASN A 148 -5.70 -19.59 5.71
CA ASN A 148 -4.47 -19.20 5.02
C ASN A 148 -3.31 -19.16 6.02
N TYR A 149 -2.09 -18.99 5.53
CA TYR A 149 -0.90 -18.82 6.35
C TYR A 149 -0.17 -17.55 5.95
N LYS A 150 0.38 -16.83 6.93
CA LYS A 150 1.34 -15.75 6.73
C LYS A 150 2.61 -16.07 7.51
N LEU A 151 3.75 -15.58 7.04
CA LEU A 151 4.98 -15.62 7.83
C LEU A 151 4.98 -14.45 8.81
N ASP A 152 5.35 -14.71 10.05
CA ASP A 152 5.58 -13.65 11.03
C ASP A 152 7.01 -13.07 10.94
N VAL A 153 7.36 -12.17 11.86
CA VAL A 153 8.68 -11.52 11.92
C VAL A 153 9.81 -12.53 12.14
N ASN A 154 9.51 -13.70 12.70
CA ASN A 154 10.43 -14.79 12.95
C ASN A 154 10.39 -15.85 11.84
N GLN A 155 9.75 -15.54 10.71
CA GLN A 155 9.54 -16.44 9.56
C GLN A 155 8.74 -17.71 9.89
N GLN A 156 7.91 -17.67 10.94
CA GLN A 156 7.05 -18.78 11.31
C GLN A 156 5.68 -18.66 10.66
N LYS A 157 5.10 -19.80 10.25
CA LYS A 157 3.76 -19.84 9.65
C LYS A 157 2.69 -19.61 10.72
N VAL A 158 1.98 -18.50 10.60
CA VAL A 158 0.83 -18.17 11.44
C VAL A 158 -0.46 -18.34 10.64
N THR A 159 -1.39 -19.10 11.21
CA THR A 159 -2.72 -19.38 10.68
C THR A 159 -3.58 -18.10 10.67
N VAL A 160 -4.25 -17.83 9.55
CA VAL A 160 -5.17 -16.70 9.39
C VAL A 160 -6.49 -17.19 8.81
N HIS A 161 -7.59 -16.90 9.50
CA HIS A 161 -8.93 -17.18 8.99
C HIS A 161 -9.39 -16.05 8.06
N ALA A 162 -9.87 -16.43 6.88
CA ALA A 162 -10.35 -15.52 5.86
C ALA A 162 -11.69 -15.98 5.27
N ASN A 163 -12.36 -15.09 4.55
CA ASN A 163 -13.52 -15.47 3.75
C ASN A 163 -13.12 -16.49 2.68
N SER A 164 -14.00 -17.46 2.41
CA SER A 164 -13.85 -18.32 1.24
C SER A 164 -13.82 -17.48 -0.05
N TYR A 165 -13.27 -18.06 -1.11
CA TYR A 165 -13.22 -17.39 -2.41
C TYR A 165 -14.63 -17.09 -2.97
N TYR A 166 -15.64 -17.90 -2.61
CA TYR A 166 -17.04 -17.65 -2.93
C TYR A 166 -17.53 -16.32 -2.37
N VAL A 167 -17.44 -16.15 -1.05
CA VAL A 167 -17.90 -14.95 -0.36
C VAL A 167 -17.09 -13.73 -0.80
N THR A 168 -15.78 -13.90 -0.96
CA THR A 168 -14.88 -12.83 -1.43
C THR A 168 -15.26 -12.38 -2.85
N HIS A 169 -15.62 -13.30 -3.73
CA HIS A 169 -16.01 -12.97 -5.10
C HIS A 169 -17.30 -12.15 -5.18
N LEU A 170 -18.36 -12.56 -4.47
CA LEU A 170 -19.60 -11.77 -4.42
C LEU A 170 -19.33 -10.38 -3.85
N LYS A 171 -18.57 -10.29 -2.77
CA LYS A 171 -18.20 -9.00 -2.18
C LYS A 171 -17.49 -8.08 -3.18
N GLN A 172 -16.48 -8.60 -3.91
CA GLN A 172 -15.75 -7.83 -4.92
C GLN A 172 -16.67 -7.34 -6.06
N PHE A 173 -17.58 -8.19 -6.52
CA PHE A 173 -18.55 -7.83 -7.56
C PHE A 173 -19.46 -6.67 -7.12
N MET A 174 -20.01 -6.76 -5.91
CA MET A 174 -20.89 -5.71 -5.40
C MET A 174 -20.15 -4.41 -5.06
N GLU A 175 -18.97 -4.50 -4.41
CA GLU A 175 -18.16 -3.31 -4.08
C GLU A 175 -17.68 -2.59 -5.34
N PHE A 176 -17.41 -3.32 -6.43
CA PHE A 176 -17.08 -2.72 -7.72
C PHE A 176 -18.23 -1.86 -8.25
N TYR A 177 -19.46 -2.37 -8.27
CA TYR A 177 -20.60 -1.61 -8.80
C TYR A 177 -21.07 -0.48 -7.88
N GLU A 178 -20.91 -0.61 -6.56
CA GLU A 178 -21.07 0.53 -5.65
C GLU A 178 -20.11 1.68 -6.00
N ASP A 179 -18.86 1.37 -6.37
CA ASP A 179 -17.87 2.38 -6.78
C ASP A 179 -18.08 2.88 -8.22
N PHE A 180 -18.49 1.99 -9.14
CA PHE A 180 -18.68 2.30 -10.56
C PHE A 180 -19.90 3.19 -10.85
N TYR A 181 -20.95 3.06 -10.02
CA TYR A 181 -22.16 3.88 -10.07
C TYR A 181 -22.18 5.00 -9.02
N PHE A 182 -21.07 5.24 -8.32
CA PHE A 182 -21.01 6.30 -7.32
C PHE A 182 -21.14 7.69 -7.96
N ASP A 183 -22.08 8.49 -7.46
CA ASP A 183 -22.42 9.84 -7.91
C ASP A 183 -21.96 10.89 -6.89
N GLY A 184 -20.66 11.00 -6.72
CA GLY A 184 -20.04 11.93 -5.78
C GLY A 184 -18.53 11.97 -5.91
N GLU A 185 -17.90 12.83 -5.12
CA GLU A 185 -16.44 12.93 -5.12
C GLU A 185 -15.79 11.74 -4.41
N GLU A 186 -14.57 11.40 -4.83
CA GLU A 186 -13.78 10.34 -4.19
C GLU A 186 -13.63 10.55 -2.66
N TRP A 187 -13.56 11.81 -2.21
CA TRP A 187 -13.48 12.20 -0.80
C TRP A 187 -14.68 11.78 0.06
N GLU A 188 -15.83 11.58 -0.56
CA GLU A 188 -17.06 11.23 0.14
C GLU A 188 -17.11 9.74 0.50
N LYS A 189 -16.36 8.92 -0.23
CA LYS A 189 -16.28 7.47 -0.01
C LYS A 189 -15.60 7.13 1.30
N ASP A 190 -15.86 5.92 1.77
CA ASP A 190 -15.12 5.32 2.90
C ASP A 190 -13.82 4.62 2.46
N VAL A 191 -13.55 4.56 1.16
CA VAL A 191 -12.29 4.07 0.61
C VAL A 191 -11.87 5.04 -0.47
N TRP A 192 -10.74 5.71 -0.27
CA TRP A 192 -10.20 6.67 -1.24
C TRP A 192 -9.13 6.01 -2.06
N ASN A 193 -9.24 6.07 -3.38
CA ASN A 193 -8.25 5.56 -4.32
C ASN A 193 -7.40 6.69 -4.86
N ARG A 194 -6.07 6.63 -4.62
CA ARG A 194 -5.13 7.66 -5.08
C ARG A 194 -5.16 7.91 -6.59
N ARG A 195 -5.54 6.91 -7.40
CA ARG A 195 -5.66 7.04 -8.86
C ARG A 195 -6.85 7.91 -9.30
N LYS A 196 -7.82 8.11 -8.40
CA LYS A 196 -9.00 8.97 -8.60
C LYS A 196 -8.89 10.28 -7.82
N LEU A 197 -7.79 10.49 -7.12
CA LEU A 197 -7.48 11.74 -6.43
C LEU A 197 -6.47 12.52 -7.27
N SER A 198 -6.71 13.82 -7.46
CA SER A 198 -5.75 14.73 -8.09
C SER A 198 -4.61 15.06 -7.12
N LEU A 199 -3.76 14.07 -6.82
CA LEU A 199 -2.60 14.24 -5.94
C LEU A 199 -1.35 14.63 -6.75
N PRO A 200 -0.49 15.52 -6.22
CA PRO A 200 0.82 15.79 -6.81
C PRO A 200 1.69 14.52 -6.89
N GLU A 201 2.52 14.42 -7.94
CA GLU A 201 3.37 13.25 -8.18
C GLU A 201 4.35 12.98 -7.02
N ASP A 202 4.88 14.03 -6.36
CA ASP A 202 5.81 13.91 -5.23
C ASP A 202 5.19 13.23 -4.00
N LYS A 203 3.86 13.18 -3.90
CA LYS A 203 3.16 12.51 -2.80
C LYS A 203 3.00 11.02 -3.00
N VAL A 204 3.22 10.51 -4.21
CA VAL A 204 2.95 9.13 -4.57
C VAL A 204 4.25 8.44 -4.95
N ASN A 205 4.64 7.45 -4.14
CA ASN A 205 5.68 6.52 -4.57
C ASN A 205 5.09 5.57 -5.64
N PRO A 206 5.55 5.62 -6.91
CA PRO A 206 4.99 4.79 -7.98
C PRO A 206 5.23 3.29 -7.75
N THR A 207 6.26 2.93 -6.97
CA THR A 207 6.56 1.53 -6.60
C THR A 207 5.66 0.98 -5.50
N SER A 208 4.91 1.86 -4.81
CA SER A 208 4.01 1.44 -3.75
C SER A 208 2.79 0.73 -4.32
N TYR A 209 2.56 -0.50 -3.84
CA TYR A 209 1.38 -1.31 -4.13
C TYR A 209 0.11 -0.82 -3.42
N GLU A 210 0.23 0.12 -2.47
CA GLU A 210 -0.89 0.60 -1.68
C GLU A 210 -1.59 1.78 -2.37
N TYR A 211 -2.74 1.49 -2.99
CA TYR A 211 -3.49 2.47 -3.78
C TYR A 211 -4.61 3.16 -3.00
N THR A 212 -4.96 2.67 -1.81
CA THR A 212 -6.19 3.07 -1.13
C THR A 212 -5.99 3.45 0.32
N ILE A 213 -6.65 4.52 0.75
CA ILE A 213 -6.88 4.81 2.18
C ILE A 213 -8.24 4.25 2.55
N ASN A 214 -8.30 3.32 3.50
CA ASN A 214 -9.52 2.62 3.85
C ASN A 214 -10.03 3.10 5.21
N PHE A 215 -11.23 3.69 5.24
CA PHE A 215 -11.96 4.13 6.44
C PHE A 215 -13.15 3.20 6.78
N LYS A 216 -13.32 2.07 6.07
CA LYS A 216 -14.25 1.03 6.51
C LYS A 216 -13.76 0.44 7.84
N GLY A 217 -14.70 0.04 8.69
CA GLY A 217 -14.43 -0.66 9.95
C GLY A 217 -14.33 0.23 11.19
N PHE A 218 -14.47 1.56 11.06
CA PHE A 218 -14.75 2.42 12.20
C PHE A 218 -16.09 2.03 12.84
N LYS A 219 -16.13 1.93 14.17
CA LYS A 219 -17.35 1.62 14.92
C LYS A 219 -18.24 2.84 15.15
N ASN A 220 -17.62 4.00 15.29
CA ASN A 220 -18.29 5.28 15.43
C ASN A 220 -18.11 6.11 14.14
N ASN A 221 -19.24 6.57 13.55
CA ASN A 221 -19.23 7.33 12.31
C ASN A 221 -18.60 8.74 12.47
N TYR A 222 -18.78 9.36 13.63
CA TYR A 222 -18.14 10.65 13.91
C TYR A 222 -16.62 10.55 13.86
N PHE A 223 -16.03 9.55 14.52
CA PHE A 223 -14.58 9.31 14.47
C PHE A 223 -14.09 8.97 13.06
N LYS A 224 -14.90 8.27 12.26
CA LYS A 224 -14.58 8.04 10.85
C LYS A 224 -14.45 9.35 10.07
N GLU A 225 -15.45 10.23 10.18
CA GLU A 225 -15.47 11.49 9.41
C GLU A 225 -14.41 12.49 9.86
N ILE A 226 -14.10 12.55 11.17
CA ILE A 226 -13.02 13.43 11.65
C ILE A 226 -11.65 12.93 11.20
N VAL A 227 -11.43 11.60 11.17
CA VAL A 227 -10.19 11.01 10.65
C VAL A 227 -10.11 11.19 9.13
N LYS A 228 -11.20 11.04 8.38
CA LYS A 228 -11.26 11.40 6.95
C LYS A 228 -10.82 12.85 6.75
N ARG A 229 -11.44 13.80 7.45
CA ARG A 229 -11.08 15.22 7.36
C ARG A 229 -9.59 15.45 7.65
N TYR A 230 -9.06 14.81 8.69
CA TYR A 230 -7.65 14.90 9.06
C TYR A 230 -6.73 14.32 7.99
N CYS A 231 -7.02 13.13 7.47
CA CYS A 231 -6.26 12.53 6.39
C CYS A 231 -6.27 13.39 5.11
N LYS A 232 -7.41 14.00 4.76
CA LYS A 232 -7.49 14.96 3.64
C LYS A 232 -6.57 16.17 3.87
N LEU A 233 -6.54 16.71 5.09
CA LEU A 233 -5.62 17.79 5.45
C LEU A 233 -4.15 17.34 5.34
N MET A 234 -3.82 16.16 5.84
CA MET A 234 -2.45 15.63 5.83
C MET A 234 -1.93 15.31 4.43
N LEU A 235 -2.80 15.00 3.46
CA LEU A 235 -2.38 14.79 2.06
C LEU A 235 -1.80 16.06 1.40
N ASN A 236 -2.01 17.24 1.99
CA ASN A 236 -1.39 18.47 1.50
C ASN A 236 0.13 18.52 1.81
N THR A 237 0.57 17.85 2.87
CA THR A 237 1.96 17.96 3.37
C THR A 237 2.70 16.62 3.38
N ALA A 238 2.00 15.51 3.65
CA ALA A 238 2.57 14.17 3.79
C ALA A 238 2.37 13.31 2.54
N SER A 239 3.23 12.28 2.41
CA SER A 239 3.09 11.26 1.36
C SER A 239 1.85 10.40 1.56
N PHE A 240 1.31 9.85 0.47
CA PHE A 240 0.11 9.01 0.50
C PHE A 240 0.27 7.82 1.47
N SER A 241 1.41 7.11 1.41
CA SER A 241 1.69 5.97 2.31
C SER A 241 1.72 6.37 3.78
N HIS A 242 2.21 7.56 4.11
CA HIS A 242 2.19 8.04 5.49
C HIS A 242 0.76 8.31 5.97
N VAL A 243 -0.09 8.89 5.12
CA VAL A 243 -1.51 9.12 5.45
C VAL A 243 -2.28 7.80 5.60
N VAL A 244 -1.93 6.76 4.84
CA VAL A 244 -2.51 5.42 5.05
C VAL A 244 -2.16 4.88 6.44
N ASP A 245 -0.90 4.99 6.85
CA ASP A 245 -0.44 4.58 8.18
C ASP A 245 -1.14 5.37 9.30
N ILE A 246 -1.27 6.70 9.15
CA ILE A 246 -2.07 7.55 10.05
C ILE A 246 -3.51 7.03 10.16
N ALA A 247 -4.19 6.82 9.04
CA ALA A 247 -5.58 6.38 9.01
C ALA A 247 -5.76 5.03 9.73
N SER A 248 -4.81 4.12 9.55
CA SER A 248 -4.79 2.79 10.20
C SER A 248 -4.64 2.91 11.72
N LYS A 249 -3.66 3.69 12.19
CA LYS A 249 -3.39 3.90 13.62
C LYS A 249 -4.54 4.63 14.32
N LEU A 250 -5.09 5.69 13.72
CA LEU A 250 -6.24 6.40 14.26
C LEU A 250 -7.48 5.51 14.31
N LYS A 251 -7.70 4.65 13.30
CA LYS A 251 -8.77 3.65 13.34
C LYS A 251 -8.59 2.66 14.49
N GLU A 252 -7.37 2.14 14.70
CA GLU A 252 -7.06 1.24 15.82
C GLU A 252 -7.42 1.90 17.15
N PHE A 253 -6.97 3.14 17.35
CA PHE A 253 -7.26 3.94 18.55
C PHE A 253 -8.75 4.18 18.74
N PHE A 254 -9.46 4.78 17.78
CA PHE A 254 -10.87 5.13 17.96
C PHE A 254 -11.78 3.90 18.09
N ASN A 255 -11.41 2.77 17.47
CA ASN A 255 -12.12 1.52 17.68
C ASN A 255 -11.84 0.91 19.07
N PHE A 256 -10.62 1.10 19.61
CA PHE A 256 -10.33 0.75 20.99
C PHE A 256 -11.19 1.60 21.94
N MET A 257 -11.26 2.91 21.74
CA MET A 257 -12.09 3.80 22.58
C MET A 257 -13.55 3.39 22.54
N ASN A 258 -14.12 3.20 21.35
CA ASN A 258 -15.51 2.79 21.19
C ASN A 258 -15.82 1.43 21.85
N LYS A 259 -14.83 0.53 21.97
CA LYS A 259 -15.03 -0.80 22.53
C LYS A 259 -14.87 -0.83 24.04
N ASN A 260 -13.91 -0.08 24.59
CA ASN A 260 -13.46 -0.24 25.97
C ASN A 260 -13.78 0.98 26.86
N CYS A 261 -14.18 2.11 26.28
CA CYS A 261 -14.49 3.33 27.03
C CYS A 261 -15.98 3.67 26.89
N GLU A 262 -16.72 3.61 27.99
CA GLU A 262 -18.14 3.94 28.01
C GLU A 262 -18.36 5.45 27.82
N GLY A 263 -19.42 5.83 27.09
CA GLY A 263 -19.81 7.23 26.90
C GLY A 263 -18.97 8.05 25.91
N ILE A 264 -17.83 7.53 25.45
CA ILE A 264 -16.95 8.24 24.49
C ILE A 264 -17.49 8.13 23.06
N GLN A 265 -18.12 9.22 22.60
CA GLN A 265 -18.67 9.37 21.26
C GLN A 265 -18.04 10.54 20.47
N ARG A 266 -17.34 11.45 21.16
CA ARG A 266 -16.73 12.69 20.66
C ARG A 266 -15.31 12.87 21.22
N ILE A 267 -14.52 13.74 20.60
CA ILE A 267 -13.11 13.94 20.96
C ILE A 267 -12.98 14.74 22.27
N HIS A 268 -13.80 15.76 22.50
CA HIS A 268 -13.77 16.58 23.72
C HIS A 268 -14.03 15.80 25.01
N GLN A 269 -14.66 14.62 24.88
CA GLN A 269 -14.93 13.74 26.01
C GLN A 269 -13.69 12.96 26.45
N LEU A 270 -12.63 12.94 25.63
CA LEU A 270 -11.39 12.26 25.96
C LEU A 270 -10.68 12.96 27.11
N THR A 271 -10.40 12.19 28.16
CA THR A 271 -9.56 12.61 29.26
C THR A 271 -8.26 11.82 29.26
N ARG A 272 -7.39 12.13 30.22
CA ARG A 272 -6.14 11.40 30.41
C ARG A 272 -6.37 9.91 30.69
N ASN A 273 -7.43 9.56 31.41
CA ASN A 273 -7.76 8.19 31.80
C ASN A 273 -7.91 7.26 30.60
N GLU A 274 -8.62 7.68 29.55
CA GLU A 274 -8.82 6.83 28.38
C GLU A 274 -7.55 6.70 27.52
N ILE A 275 -6.68 7.73 27.51
CA ILE A 275 -5.37 7.67 26.85
C ILE A 275 -4.45 6.67 27.56
N GLU A 276 -4.41 6.66 28.89
CA GLU A 276 -3.62 5.70 29.67
C GLU A 276 -4.10 4.26 29.45
N GLN A 277 -5.42 4.04 29.38
CA GLN A 277 -5.98 2.73 29.02
C GLN A 277 -5.52 2.26 27.64
N TYR A 278 -5.49 3.16 26.65
CA TYR A 278 -4.98 2.82 25.32
C TYR A 278 -3.47 2.52 25.34
N PHE A 279 -2.68 3.30 26.09
CA PHE A 279 -1.24 3.08 26.22
C PHE A 279 -0.92 1.74 26.89
N ASN A 280 -1.66 1.38 27.94
CA ASN A 280 -1.55 0.05 28.53
C ASN A 280 -1.90 -1.05 27.51
N TYR A 281 -2.99 -0.88 26.76
CA TYR A 281 -3.40 -1.82 25.72
C TYR A 281 -2.34 -2.04 24.64
N ILE A 282 -1.68 -0.99 24.15
CA ILE A 282 -0.63 -1.14 23.12
C ILE A 282 0.67 -1.71 23.70
N ASN A 283 0.99 -1.46 24.97
CA ASN A 283 2.14 -2.05 25.65
C ASN A 283 1.96 -3.55 25.85
N LEU A 284 0.75 -4.00 26.22
CA LEU A 284 0.42 -5.42 26.38
C LEU A 284 0.41 -6.22 25.07
N LYS A 285 0.47 -5.57 23.90
CA LYS A 285 0.54 -6.26 22.59
C LYS A 285 1.93 -6.84 22.26
N GLY A 286 2.96 -6.56 23.07
CA GLY A 286 4.33 -6.99 22.76
C GLY A 286 4.91 -6.31 21.51
N LEU A 287 4.51 -5.06 21.24
CA LEU A 287 5.02 -4.29 20.12
C LEU A 287 6.45 -3.79 20.40
N LYS A 288 7.26 -3.62 19.36
CA LYS A 288 8.57 -2.96 19.48
C LYS A 288 8.40 -1.52 19.98
N PRO A 289 9.32 -0.99 20.81
CA PRO A 289 9.25 0.39 21.32
C PRO A 289 9.05 1.43 20.21
N SER A 290 9.77 1.33 19.09
CA SER A 290 9.60 2.24 17.94
C SER A 290 8.20 2.19 17.32
N THR A 291 7.55 1.04 17.35
CA THR A 291 6.18 0.84 16.86
C THR A 291 5.13 1.43 17.82
N VAL A 292 5.40 1.41 19.12
CA VAL A 292 4.60 2.09 20.15
C VAL A 292 4.76 3.60 20.01
N THR A 293 6.00 4.10 19.94
CA THR A 293 6.32 5.51 19.66
C THR A 293 5.57 6.03 18.44
N GLY A 294 5.53 5.25 17.34
CA GLY A 294 4.80 5.64 16.13
C GLY A 294 3.27 5.76 16.31
N ARG A 295 2.66 5.04 17.25
CA ARG A 295 1.23 5.17 17.59
C ARG A 295 0.98 6.40 18.46
N ILE A 296 1.77 6.57 19.51
CA ILE A 296 1.69 7.72 20.42
C ILE A 296 1.90 9.02 19.64
N SER A 297 2.95 9.09 18.83
CA SER A 297 3.25 10.25 17.98
C SER A 297 2.11 10.58 17.00
N THR A 298 1.44 9.57 16.43
CA THR A 298 0.30 9.82 15.53
C THR A 298 -0.86 10.47 16.28
N LEU A 299 -1.14 10.04 17.52
CA LEU A 299 -2.19 10.63 18.35
C LEU A 299 -1.85 12.03 18.81
N ASP A 300 -0.61 12.24 19.25
CA ASP A 300 -0.11 13.53 19.72
C ASP A 300 -0.17 14.57 18.60
N VAL A 301 0.37 14.24 17.41
CA VAL A 301 0.30 15.11 16.23
C VAL A 301 -1.15 15.35 15.80
N PHE A 302 -2.02 14.34 15.90
CA PHE A 302 -3.45 14.51 15.60
C PHE A 302 -4.11 15.51 16.55
N PHE A 303 -4.02 15.30 17.87
CA PHE A 303 -4.66 16.16 18.88
C PHE A 303 -4.13 17.59 18.86
N THR A 304 -2.81 17.74 18.76
CA THR A 304 -2.18 19.07 18.66
C THR A 304 -2.57 19.78 17.37
N THR A 305 -2.72 19.06 16.25
CA THR A 305 -3.15 19.66 14.98
C THR A 305 -4.60 20.13 15.04
N ILE A 306 -5.53 19.31 15.54
CA ILE A 306 -6.95 19.72 15.60
C ILE A 306 -7.18 20.89 16.56
N GLN A 307 -6.39 20.99 17.65
CA GLN A 307 -6.38 22.15 18.54
C GLN A 307 -5.79 23.38 17.85
N ARG A 308 -4.63 23.26 17.20
CA ARG A 308 -3.97 24.36 16.48
C ARG A 308 -4.83 24.96 15.38
N TYR A 309 -5.63 24.13 14.71
CA TYR A 309 -6.54 24.53 13.64
C TYR A 309 -7.93 24.93 14.13
N ASP A 310 -8.12 25.03 15.46
CA ASP A 310 -9.37 25.45 16.11
C ASP A 310 -10.60 24.65 15.63
N TRP A 311 -10.48 23.32 15.64
CA TRP A 311 -11.62 22.47 15.31
C TRP A 311 -12.65 22.53 16.43
N LYS A 312 -13.94 22.49 16.08
CA LYS A 312 -15.05 22.59 17.06
C LYS A 312 -15.03 21.54 18.18
N ASP A 313 -14.42 20.38 17.91
CA ASP A 313 -14.37 19.27 18.85
C ASP A 313 -12.92 18.82 19.05
N THR A 314 -12.34 19.22 20.18
CA THR A 314 -10.95 18.95 20.57
C THR A 314 -10.89 18.63 22.06
N PRO A 315 -9.86 17.91 22.52
CA PRO A 315 -9.64 17.74 23.95
C PRO A 315 -9.42 19.11 24.62
N SER A 316 -9.95 19.30 25.82
CA SER A 316 -9.80 20.56 26.57
C SER A 316 -8.42 20.75 27.19
N LYS A 317 -7.63 19.67 27.31
CA LYS A 317 -6.30 19.66 27.90
C LYS A 317 -5.34 18.90 26.99
N ILE A 318 -4.05 19.12 27.20
CA ILE A 318 -3.00 18.27 26.62
C ILE A 318 -3.13 16.87 27.25
N LEU A 319 -3.18 15.84 26.41
CA LEU A 319 -3.42 14.47 26.86
C LEU A 319 -2.19 13.55 26.77
N ILE A 320 -1.15 13.97 26.04
CA ILE A 320 0.05 13.17 25.77
C ILE A 320 1.28 14.01 26.12
N PHE A 321 2.23 13.40 26.83
CA PHE A 321 3.43 14.05 27.33
C PHE A 321 4.69 13.28 26.90
N GLN A 322 5.88 13.88 27.11
CA GLN A 322 7.13 13.27 26.68
C GLN A 322 7.43 11.96 27.44
N GLU A 323 6.96 11.86 28.67
CA GLU A 323 7.12 10.71 29.56
C GLU A 323 6.34 9.47 29.08
N ASP A 324 5.34 9.66 28.20
CA ASP A 324 4.56 8.57 27.62
C ASP A 324 5.34 7.77 26.58
N TYR A 325 6.38 8.36 26.01
CA TYR A 325 7.15 7.74 24.95
C TYR A 325 8.12 6.69 25.52
N PRO A 326 8.05 5.43 25.05
CA PRO A 326 8.97 4.40 25.53
C PRO A 326 10.40 4.72 25.08
N LYS A 327 11.39 4.33 25.89
CA LYS A 327 12.79 4.38 25.49
C LYS A 327 13.00 3.44 24.31
N VAL A 328 13.45 3.98 23.17
CA VAL A 328 13.77 3.20 21.98
C VAL A 328 15.25 2.83 22.03
N PRO A 329 15.61 1.53 22.14
CA PRO A 329 17.00 1.11 22.07
C PRO A 329 17.60 1.52 20.72
N LYS A 330 18.86 1.99 20.73
CA LYS A 330 19.59 2.22 19.48
C LYS A 330 19.84 0.88 18.81
N ALA A 331 19.29 0.69 17.62
CA ALA A 331 19.54 -0.52 16.84
C ALA A 331 20.97 -0.49 16.28
N LEU A 332 21.70 -1.58 16.47
CA LEU A 332 22.97 -1.78 15.77
C LEU A 332 22.69 -2.08 14.29
N PRO A 333 23.52 -1.60 13.35
CA PRO A 333 23.45 -2.00 11.95
C PRO A 333 23.49 -3.52 11.83
N ARG A 334 22.55 -4.10 11.08
CA ARG A 334 22.61 -5.51 10.71
C ARG A 334 23.43 -5.62 9.43
N TYR A 335 24.70 -6.01 9.56
CA TYR A 335 25.51 -6.37 8.42
C TYR A 335 25.28 -7.84 8.05
N ILE A 336 25.58 -8.18 6.80
CA ILE A 336 25.58 -9.56 6.32
C ILE A 336 27.05 -10.01 6.39
N ASP A 337 27.33 -11.14 7.03
CA ASP A 337 28.68 -11.68 7.09
C ASP A 337 29.21 -11.96 5.68
N GLU A 338 30.50 -11.69 5.45
CA GLU A 338 31.15 -11.83 4.13
C GLU A 338 30.92 -13.21 3.52
N HIS A 339 31.10 -14.27 4.30
CA HIS A 339 30.85 -15.64 3.85
C HIS A 339 29.41 -15.88 3.39
N ILE A 340 28.43 -15.25 4.03
CA ILE A 340 27.02 -15.34 3.62
C ILE A 340 26.80 -14.55 2.32
N LEU A 341 27.46 -13.41 2.17
CA LEU A 341 27.42 -12.61 0.95
C LEU A 341 28.02 -13.37 -0.24
N GLU A 342 29.16 -14.04 -0.05
CA GLU A 342 29.79 -14.92 -1.04
C GLU A 342 28.84 -16.05 -1.47
N GLN A 343 28.17 -16.72 -0.52
CA GLN A 343 27.19 -17.76 -0.82
C GLN A 343 25.98 -17.23 -1.62
N LEU A 344 25.54 -15.99 -1.34
CA LEU A 344 24.47 -15.34 -2.08
C LEU A 344 24.91 -15.00 -3.50
N ASN A 345 26.10 -14.41 -3.64
CA ASN A 345 26.68 -14.00 -4.92
C ASN A 345 26.92 -15.21 -5.85
N GLY A 346 27.39 -16.33 -5.29
CA GLY A 346 27.57 -17.59 -6.01
C GLY A 346 26.27 -18.27 -6.49
N LYS A 347 25.10 -17.71 -6.17
CA LYS A 347 23.78 -18.21 -6.62
C LYS A 347 22.98 -17.17 -7.41
N LEU A 348 23.59 -16.03 -7.77
CA LEU A 348 22.90 -14.99 -8.55
C LEU A 348 22.43 -15.48 -9.92
N ASP A 349 23.12 -16.48 -10.49
CA ASP A 349 22.79 -17.17 -11.74
C ASP A 349 21.41 -17.87 -11.70
N LYS A 350 20.88 -18.16 -10.51
CA LYS A 350 19.56 -18.77 -10.31
C LYS A 350 18.42 -17.76 -10.38
N LEU A 351 18.72 -16.47 -10.38
CA LEU A 351 17.72 -15.41 -10.50
C LEU A 351 17.52 -15.06 -11.98
N GLU A 352 16.34 -14.54 -12.31
CA GLU A 352 16.12 -13.91 -13.62
C GLU A 352 17.17 -12.79 -13.84
N PRO A 353 17.74 -12.64 -15.04
CA PRO A 353 18.87 -11.74 -15.28
C PRO A 353 18.64 -10.32 -14.75
N TYR A 354 17.44 -9.78 -14.94
CA TYR A 354 17.10 -8.44 -14.46
C TYR A 354 17.07 -8.34 -12.92
N ILE A 355 16.65 -9.40 -12.21
CA ILE A 355 16.66 -9.44 -10.75
C ILE A 355 18.10 -9.55 -10.25
N ALA A 356 18.93 -10.38 -10.89
CA ALA A 356 20.35 -10.49 -10.56
C ALA A 356 21.04 -9.12 -10.68
N THR A 357 20.81 -8.39 -11.78
CA THR A 357 21.33 -7.02 -11.96
C THR A 357 20.84 -6.07 -10.85
N MET A 358 19.55 -6.13 -10.49
CA MET A 358 19.01 -5.31 -9.40
C MET A 358 19.70 -5.59 -8.06
N VAL A 359 19.97 -6.87 -7.75
CA VAL A 359 20.67 -7.26 -6.51
C VAL A 359 22.09 -6.68 -6.49
N MET A 360 22.81 -6.79 -7.61
CA MET A 360 24.16 -6.24 -7.73
C MET A 360 24.17 -4.72 -7.49
N VAL A 361 23.28 -3.97 -8.12
CA VAL A 361 23.20 -2.50 -7.93
C VAL A 361 22.88 -2.14 -6.46
N LEU A 362 22.01 -2.90 -5.79
CA LEU A 362 21.72 -2.67 -4.37
C LEU A 362 22.93 -2.93 -3.48
N GLN A 363 23.71 -3.99 -3.77
CA GLN A 363 24.91 -4.34 -3.02
C GLN A 363 26.00 -3.28 -3.19
N GLU A 364 26.28 -2.86 -4.43
CA GLU A 364 27.36 -1.94 -4.75
C GLU A 364 27.04 -0.49 -4.40
N CYS A 365 25.80 -0.05 -4.62
CA CYS A 365 25.43 1.36 -4.44
C CYS A 365 24.75 1.65 -3.09
N GLY A 366 24.31 0.62 -2.34
CA GLY A 366 23.58 0.80 -1.09
C GLY A 366 22.24 1.55 -1.25
N MET A 367 21.67 1.57 -2.46
CA MET A 367 20.45 2.30 -2.78
C MET A 367 19.22 1.74 -2.06
N ARG A 368 18.21 2.58 -1.84
CA ARG A 368 16.89 2.06 -1.46
C ARG A 368 16.25 1.37 -2.66
N ILE A 369 15.53 0.28 -2.39
CA ILE A 369 14.78 -0.47 -3.42
C ILE A 369 13.85 0.45 -4.22
N SER A 370 13.18 1.42 -3.57
CA SER A 370 12.31 2.37 -4.27
C SER A 370 13.06 3.28 -5.24
N GLU A 371 14.29 3.66 -4.91
CA GLU A 371 15.14 4.49 -5.78
C GLU A 371 15.56 3.66 -7.01
N LEU A 372 15.97 2.41 -6.80
CA LEU A 372 16.32 1.50 -7.89
C LEU A 372 15.14 1.24 -8.83
N CYS A 373 13.96 0.95 -8.28
CA CYS A 373 12.76 0.68 -9.07
C CYS A 373 12.21 1.91 -9.79
N THR A 374 12.72 3.11 -9.50
CA THR A 374 12.35 4.36 -10.18
C THR A 374 13.50 4.96 -11.01
N LEU A 375 14.59 4.20 -11.17
CA LEU A 375 15.74 4.62 -11.94
C LEU A 375 15.35 4.89 -13.39
N LYS A 376 15.75 6.05 -13.92
CA LYS A 376 15.41 6.47 -15.29
C LYS A 376 16.47 5.95 -16.26
N LYS A 377 16.06 5.71 -17.51
CA LYS A 377 17.01 5.42 -18.59
C LYS A 377 17.96 6.63 -18.74
N GLY A 378 19.26 6.38 -18.74
CA GLY A 378 20.30 7.42 -18.73
C GLY A 378 20.78 7.83 -17.34
N SER A 379 20.31 7.20 -16.25
CA SER A 379 20.89 7.38 -14.91
C SER A 379 22.22 6.63 -14.72
N VAL A 380 22.58 5.75 -15.65
CA VAL A 380 23.92 5.15 -15.74
C VAL A 380 24.70 6.02 -16.71
N ILE A 381 25.74 6.64 -16.19
CA ILE A 381 26.56 7.61 -16.91
C ILE A 381 27.98 7.03 -16.98
N THR A 382 28.64 7.14 -18.12
CA THR A 382 30.04 6.72 -18.27
C THR A 382 30.97 7.63 -17.46
N ASP A 383 32.12 7.11 -17.00
CA ASP A 383 32.97 7.75 -15.98
C ASP A 383 33.25 9.25 -16.21
N LYS A 384 33.48 9.68 -17.46
CA LYS A 384 33.72 11.09 -17.80
C LYS A 384 32.49 12.00 -17.63
N GLU A 385 31.34 11.61 -18.15
CA GLU A 385 30.09 12.38 -17.99
C GLU A 385 29.61 12.39 -16.52
N GLY A 386 29.90 11.31 -15.78
CA GLY A 386 29.58 11.19 -14.36
C GLY A 386 30.41 12.15 -13.50
N ALA A 387 31.68 12.29 -13.83
CA ALA A 387 32.59 13.28 -13.26
C ALA A 387 32.08 14.71 -13.48
N GLU A 388 31.62 15.05 -14.68
CA GLU A 388 31.04 16.36 -15.03
C GLU A 388 29.75 16.70 -14.27
N LEU A 389 28.87 15.71 -14.09
CA LEU A 389 27.64 15.90 -13.31
C LEU A 389 27.90 16.00 -11.80
N LEU A 390 28.80 15.18 -11.27
CA LEU A 390 29.21 15.26 -9.86
C LEU A 390 29.84 16.64 -9.58
N PHE A 391 30.69 17.13 -10.48
CA PHE A 391 31.24 18.48 -10.45
C PHE A 391 30.14 19.54 -10.43
N THR A 392 29.18 19.46 -11.35
CA THR A 392 28.07 20.42 -11.45
C THR A 392 27.25 20.43 -10.16
N HIS A 393 26.91 19.26 -9.62
CA HIS A 393 26.14 19.14 -8.38
C HIS A 393 26.87 19.74 -7.18
N LEU A 394 28.16 19.39 -6.99
CA LEU A 394 28.96 19.91 -5.89
C LEU A 394 29.19 21.42 -6.03
N SER A 395 29.34 21.91 -7.26
CA SER A 395 29.49 23.35 -7.54
C SER A 395 28.23 24.14 -7.22
N LEU A 396 27.04 23.60 -7.51
CA LEU A 396 25.76 24.23 -7.13
C LEU A 396 25.56 24.29 -5.61
N ARG A 397 26.18 23.39 -4.86
CA ARG A 397 26.11 23.36 -3.38
C ARG A 397 27.16 24.24 -2.71
N ALA A 398 28.30 24.47 -3.36
CA ALA A 398 29.40 25.25 -2.82
C ALA A 398 28.90 26.64 -2.34
N GLY A 399 29.16 26.97 -1.07
CA GLY A 399 28.72 28.22 -0.43
C GLY A 399 27.21 28.36 -0.17
N ARG A 400 26.37 27.41 -0.60
CA ARG A 400 24.90 27.46 -0.42
C ARG A 400 24.36 26.44 0.58
N SER A 401 25.05 25.31 0.78
CA SER A 401 24.59 24.24 1.67
C SER A 401 25.76 23.47 2.28
N SER A 402 25.62 23.06 3.53
CA SER A 402 26.60 22.20 4.20
C SER A 402 26.78 20.89 3.44
N THR A 403 28.02 20.52 3.17
CA THR A 403 28.38 19.32 2.39
C THR A 403 29.55 18.63 3.09
N ILE A 404 29.40 17.33 3.36
CA ILE A 404 30.45 16.48 3.93
C ILE A 404 30.84 15.47 2.86
N ILE A 405 32.14 15.34 2.59
CA ILE A 405 32.69 14.36 1.67
C ILE A 405 33.71 13.53 2.45
N THR A 406 33.58 12.21 2.36
CA THR A 406 34.54 11.27 2.93
C THR A 406 35.19 10.51 1.78
N SER A 407 36.51 10.54 1.70
CA SER A 407 37.29 9.83 0.67
C SER A 407 38.41 9.05 1.33
N ASN A 408 38.65 7.83 0.86
CA ASN A 408 39.84 7.04 1.16
C ASN A 408 41.02 7.37 0.21
N LEU A 409 40.77 8.14 -0.84
CA LEU A 409 41.77 8.68 -1.77
C LEU A 409 42.19 10.10 -1.35
N SER A 410 43.48 10.40 -1.47
CA SER A 410 44.00 11.77 -1.35
C SER A 410 43.60 12.61 -2.57
N PHE A 411 43.57 13.93 -2.43
CA PHE A 411 43.21 14.84 -3.54
C PHE A 411 44.06 14.62 -4.80
N ALA A 412 45.33 14.24 -4.66
CA ALA A 412 46.20 13.94 -5.79
C ALA A 412 45.71 12.75 -6.65
N LYS A 413 44.94 11.83 -6.06
CA LYS A 413 44.38 10.66 -6.75
C LYS A 413 42.98 10.89 -7.29
N TRP A 414 42.41 12.08 -7.09
CA TRP A 414 41.06 12.36 -7.60
C TRP A 414 41.04 12.49 -9.12
N GLU A 415 42.17 12.79 -9.76
CA GLU A 415 42.28 12.76 -11.22
C GLU A 415 41.99 11.36 -11.80
N GLU A 416 42.32 10.30 -11.06
CA GLU A 416 41.98 8.91 -11.42
C GLU A 416 40.46 8.64 -11.38
N VAL A 417 39.68 9.47 -10.68
CA VAL A 417 38.23 9.32 -10.51
C VAL A 417 37.48 10.23 -11.48
N PHE A 418 37.94 11.46 -11.67
CA PHE A 418 37.29 12.44 -12.54
C PHE A 418 37.76 12.37 -13.99
N HIS A 419 38.90 11.71 -14.26
CA HIS A 419 39.53 11.54 -15.58
C HIS A 419 39.70 12.85 -16.38
N ASP A 420 39.68 14.00 -15.68
CA ASP A 420 39.85 15.34 -16.23
C ASP A 420 40.61 16.20 -15.18
N PRO A 421 41.87 16.56 -15.45
CA PRO A 421 42.70 17.34 -14.52
C PRO A 421 42.15 18.74 -14.23
N ILE A 422 41.54 19.39 -15.22
CA ILE A 422 41.02 20.75 -15.12
C ILE A 422 39.79 20.74 -14.20
N LEU A 423 38.89 19.80 -14.43
CA LEU A 423 37.69 19.61 -13.62
C LEU A 423 38.05 19.21 -12.17
N THR A 424 39.02 18.31 -12.00
CA THR A 424 39.50 17.88 -10.68
C THR A 424 40.07 19.05 -9.87
N ALA A 425 40.91 19.88 -10.49
CA ALA A 425 41.49 21.05 -9.83
C ALA A 425 40.41 22.07 -9.45
N ALA A 426 39.50 22.39 -10.37
CA ALA A 426 38.40 23.32 -10.13
C ALA A 426 37.43 22.83 -9.03
N LEU A 427 37.21 21.51 -8.92
CA LEU A 427 36.39 20.93 -7.87
C LEU A 427 37.07 21.02 -6.51
N THR A 428 38.34 20.64 -6.46
CA THR A 428 39.14 20.63 -5.23
C THR A 428 39.21 22.03 -4.64
N ASP A 429 39.47 23.04 -5.46
CA ASP A 429 39.44 24.45 -5.05
C ASP A 429 38.09 24.85 -4.41
N ARG A 430 36.97 24.57 -5.09
CA ARG A 430 35.62 24.90 -4.57
C ARG A 430 35.26 24.19 -3.28
N LEU A 431 35.66 22.94 -3.12
CA LEU A 431 35.39 22.15 -1.93
C LEU A 431 36.29 22.53 -0.75
N THR A 432 37.52 22.97 -1.03
CA THR A 432 38.47 23.35 0.02
C THR A 432 38.26 24.79 0.50
N HIS A 433 37.70 25.65 -0.33
CA HIS A 433 37.38 27.03 0.02
C HIS A 433 36.40 27.12 1.21
N LYS A 434 36.87 27.74 2.32
CA LYS A 434 36.13 27.86 3.60
C LYS A 434 35.68 26.52 4.20
N SER A 435 36.46 25.46 3.96
CA SER A 435 36.17 24.13 4.50
C SER A 435 37.06 23.78 5.69
N HIS A 436 36.65 22.74 6.42
CA HIS A 436 37.52 22.06 7.38
C HIS A 436 37.96 20.73 6.78
N VAL A 437 39.24 20.61 6.43
CA VAL A 437 39.82 19.34 5.98
C VAL A 437 40.29 18.57 7.20
N VAL A 438 39.62 17.48 7.51
CA VAL A 438 39.98 16.60 8.63
C VAL A 438 40.72 15.39 8.06
N ASN A 439 42.03 15.36 8.24
CA ASN A 439 42.84 14.19 7.91
C ASN A 439 42.60 13.10 8.96
N MET A 440 41.90 12.03 8.56
CA MET A 440 41.63 10.88 9.41
C MET A 440 42.89 9.99 9.51
N ILE A 441 43.91 10.47 10.25
CA ILE A 441 45.16 9.74 10.51
C ILE A 441 44.96 8.92 11.78
N GLY A 442 44.92 7.60 11.65
CA GLY A 442 44.83 6.70 12.80
C GLY A 442 44.47 5.27 12.42
N PRO A 443 44.63 4.30 13.34
CA PRO A 443 44.20 2.93 13.12
C PRO A 443 42.68 2.88 12.92
N SER A 444 42.25 2.04 11.96
CA SER A 444 40.84 1.83 11.66
C SER A 444 40.05 1.50 12.94
N TYR A 445 38.99 2.26 13.19
CA TYR A 445 38.06 1.97 14.30
C TYR A 445 37.50 0.55 14.21
N ARG A 446 37.23 0.07 12.99
CA ARG A 446 36.78 -1.30 12.74
C ARG A 446 37.84 -2.32 13.15
N MET A 447 39.12 -2.09 12.83
CA MET A 447 40.20 -2.98 13.28
C MET A 447 40.37 -2.97 14.79
N ARG A 448 40.23 -1.81 15.44
CA ARG A 448 40.24 -1.73 16.91
C ARG A 448 39.07 -2.51 17.54
N GLU A 449 37.89 -2.44 16.96
CA GLU A 449 36.74 -3.22 17.41
C GLU A 449 36.93 -4.72 17.17
N THR A 450 37.45 -5.12 16.01
CA THR A 450 37.81 -6.52 15.71
C THR A 450 38.88 -7.04 16.69
N GLN A 451 39.88 -6.24 17.00
CA GLN A 451 40.94 -6.61 17.94
C GLN A 451 40.40 -6.78 19.36
N LYS A 452 39.55 -5.85 19.83
CA LYS A 452 38.84 -6.00 21.11
C LYS A 452 37.91 -7.22 21.13
N TRP A 453 37.26 -7.52 20.01
CA TRP A 453 36.42 -8.71 19.90
C TRP A 453 37.24 -9.99 20.01
N LEU A 454 38.40 -10.05 19.34
CA LEU A 454 39.34 -11.18 19.44
C LEU A 454 39.90 -11.34 20.86
N GLU A 455 40.30 -10.25 21.51
CA GLU A 455 40.80 -10.25 22.90
C GLU A 455 39.72 -10.74 23.89
N ASN A 456 38.48 -10.27 23.75
CA ASN A 456 37.34 -10.70 24.58
C ASN A 456 36.84 -12.11 24.24
N SER A 457 37.25 -12.70 23.12
CA SER A 457 36.88 -14.07 22.72
C SER A 457 37.89 -15.12 23.20
N HIS A 458 39.04 -14.68 23.74
CA HIS A 458 40.10 -15.53 24.31
C HIS A 458 40.28 -15.32 25.83
N SER A 459 39.36 -14.59 26.47
CA SER A 459 39.22 -14.44 27.91
C SER A 459 37.97 -15.20 28.36
#